data_AF-C0ZL03-F1
#
_entry.id   AF-C0ZL03-F1
#
_cell.length_a   1.000
_cell.length_b   1.000
_cell.length_c   1.000
_cell.angle_alpha   90.00
_cell.angle_beta   90.00
_cell.angle_gamma   90.00
#
_symmetry.space_group_name_H-M   'P 1'
#
loop_
_entity.id
_entity.type
_entity.pdbx_description
1 polymer ?
#
loop_
_entity_poly.entity_id
_entity_poly.type
_entity_poly.pdbx_seq_one_letter_code
_entity_poly.pdbx_strand_id
1 'polypeptide(L)'
;MKNKTACLVLSISQSIYAIFLLAWAISVFFTIVLLPEDEYDTGAPGMFYTILSYPLVLLTSALGSWYCYHKLKFKTSYALNAIPLLWVIPMGLFMILLWKFGLSS
;
A
#
# COMPACT_ATOMS: atom_id res chain seq x y z
N MET A 1 -14.11 -27.57 5.74
CA MET A 1 -13.33 -27.64 4.48
C MET A 1 -12.61 -26.32 4.27
N LYS A 2 -11.29 -26.33 4.01
CA LYS A 2 -10.57 -25.12 3.61
C LYS A 2 -11.13 -24.64 2.26
N ASN A 3 -11.58 -23.39 2.20
CA ASN A 3 -12.14 -22.81 0.99
C ASN A 3 -10.99 -22.56 -0.01
N LYS A 4 -11.00 -23.30 -1.13
CA LYS A 4 -9.98 -23.20 -2.20
C LYS A 4 -10.03 -21.82 -2.86
N THR A 5 -11.22 -21.27 -3.06
CA THR A 5 -11.43 -19.94 -3.63
C THR A 5 -10.82 -18.85 -2.75
N ALA A 6 -11.03 -18.91 -1.44
CA ALA A 6 -10.44 -17.94 -0.51
C ALA A 6 -8.90 -17.99 -0.49
N CYS A 7 -8.31 -19.19 -0.55
CA CYS A 7 -6.86 -19.34 -0.69
C CYS A 7 -6.34 -18.69 -1.97
N LEU A 8 -7.01 -18.94 -3.10
CA LEU A 8 -6.61 -18.42 -4.40
C LEU A 8 -6.71 -16.90 -4.46
N VAL A 9 -7.81 -16.32 -3.94
CA VAL A 9 -8.00 -14.86 -3.86
C VAL A 9 -6.91 -14.23 -3.00
N LEU A 10 -6.63 -14.76 -1.80
CA LEU A 10 -5.58 -14.24 -0.92
C LEU A 10 -4.22 -14.26 -1.63
N SER A 11 -3.85 -15.40 -2.23
CA SER A 11 -2.56 -15.51 -2.94
C SER A 11 -2.45 -14.52 -4.10
N ILE A 12 -3.46 -14.42 -4.97
CA ILE A 12 -3.43 -13.50 -6.11
C ILE A 12 -3.38 -12.05 -5.65
N SER A 13 -4.21 -11.66 -4.69
CA SER A 13 -4.21 -10.29 -4.15
C SER A 13 -2.86 -9.91 -3.55
N GLN A 14 -2.26 -10.79 -2.75
CA GLN A 14 -0.96 -10.53 -2.13
C GLN A 14 0.16 -10.42 -3.18
N SER A 15 0.12 -11.21 -4.26
CA SER A 15 1.03 -11.05 -5.39
C SER A 15 0.87 -9.69 -6.08
N ILE A 16 -0.37 -9.24 -6.29
CA ILE A 16 -0.64 -7.91 -6.85
C ILE A 16 -0.10 -6.82 -5.92
N TYR A 17 -0.35 -6.92 -4.61
CA TYR A 17 0.12 -5.94 -3.63
C TYR A 17 1.65 -5.89 -3.53
N ALA A 18 2.32 -7.02 -3.74
CA ALA A 18 3.78 -7.09 -3.82
C ALA A 18 4.31 -6.33 -5.05
N ILE A 19 3.60 -6.34 -6.19
CA ILE A 19 3.95 -5.50 -7.35
C ILE A 19 3.80 -4.02 -6.98
N PHE A 20 2.77 -3.65 -6.23
CA PHE A 20 2.60 -2.27 -5.73
C PHE A 20 3.70 -1.83 -4.76
N LEU A 21 4.46 -2.73 -4.12
CA LEU A 21 5.66 -2.35 -3.36
C LEU A 21 6.73 -1.70 -4.26
N LEU A 22 6.80 -2.09 -5.53
CA LEU A 22 7.72 -1.45 -6.47
C LEU A 22 7.28 0.00 -6.75
N ALA A 23 5.99 0.22 -7.01
CA ALA A 23 5.43 1.56 -7.19
C ALA A 23 5.61 2.42 -5.93
N TRP A 24 5.43 1.83 -4.74
CA TRP A 24 5.74 2.46 -3.47
C TRP A 24 7.20 2.88 -3.35
N ALA A 25 8.14 1.98 -3.66
CA ALA A 25 9.57 2.26 -3.55
C ALA A 25 9.98 3.41 -4.49
N ILE A 26 9.46 3.42 -5.71
CA ILE A 26 9.63 4.53 -6.65
C ILE A 26 9.07 5.83 -6.05
N SER A 27 7.86 5.80 -5.50
CA SER A 27 7.23 6.97 -4.86
C SER A 27 8.12 7.57 -3.77
N VAL A 28 8.59 6.72 -2.84
CA VAL A 28 9.43 7.15 -1.72
C VAL A 28 10.78 7.68 -2.21
N PHE A 29 11.41 7.00 -3.17
CA PHE A 29 12.69 7.45 -3.74
C PHE A 29 12.59 8.83 -4.37
N PHE A 30 11.59 9.05 -5.24
CA PHE A 30 11.37 10.37 -5.86
C PHE A 30 11.02 11.44 -4.83
N THR A 31 10.29 11.08 -3.78
CA THR A 31 10.00 12.03 -2.68
C THR A 31 11.30 12.49 -2.02
N ILE A 32 12.16 11.54 -1.64
CA ILE A 32 13.44 11.81 -0.95
C ILE A 32 14.39 12.66 -1.81
N VAL A 33 14.38 12.45 -3.13
CA VAL A 33 15.30 13.13 -4.06
C VAL A 33 14.78 14.50 -4.49
N LEU A 34 13.47 14.66 -4.71
CA LEU A 34 12.88 15.87 -5.27
C LEU A 34 12.44 16.89 -4.21
N LEU A 35 12.10 16.46 -2.99
CA LEU A 35 11.68 17.40 -1.95
C LEU A 35 12.87 17.81 -1.07
N PRO A 36 13.09 19.12 -0.85
CA PRO A 36 14.04 19.63 0.14
C PRO A 36 13.71 19.12 1.56
N GLU A 37 14.73 18.94 2.40
CA GLU A 37 14.56 18.41 3.77
C GLU A 37 13.57 19.24 4.63
N ASP A 38 13.52 20.53 4.36
CA ASP A 38 12.72 21.55 5.01
C ASP A 38 11.23 21.54 4.61
N GLU A 39 10.88 20.92 3.48
CA GLU A 39 9.48 20.78 3.03
C GLU A 39 8.80 19.50 3.55
N TYR A 40 9.55 18.51 4.07
CA TYR A 40 8.97 17.31 4.69
C TYR A 40 8.12 17.66 5.92
N ASP A 41 8.56 18.64 6.71
CA ASP A 41 7.90 19.03 7.97
C ASP A 41 6.76 20.04 7.79
N THR A 42 6.75 20.82 6.70
CA THR A 42 5.90 22.01 6.59
C THR A 42 4.78 21.91 5.54
N GLY A 43 4.94 21.10 4.49
CA GLY A 43 4.01 21.10 3.34
C GLY A 43 3.00 19.95 3.27
N ALA A 44 3.39 18.71 3.63
CA ALA A 44 2.53 17.53 3.49
C ALA A 44 2.90 16.31 4.37
N PRO A 45 3.19 16.46 5.67
CA PRO A 45 3.66 15.35 6.51
C PRO A 45 2.67 14.17 6.51
N GLY A 46 1.36 14.44 6.61
CA GLY A 46 0.33 13.39 6.71
C GLY A 46 0.27 12.45 5.50
N MET A 47 0.38 12.98 4.27
CA MET A 47 0.29 12.15 3.06
C MET A 47 1.55 11.31 2.85
N PHE A 48 2.72 11.89 3.10
CA PHE A 48 4.00 11.19 3.00
C PHE A 48 4.09 10.04 4.02
N TYR A 49 3.76 10.29 5.29
CA TYR A 49 3.74 9.23 6.31
C TYR A 49 2.68 8.16 6.03
N THR A 50 1.54 8.54 5.43
CA THR A 50 0.53 7.57 4.98
C THR A 50 1.08 6.67 3.88
N ILE A 51 1.82 7.20 2.91
CA ILE A 51 2.43 6.39 1.85
C ILE A 51 3.53 5.50 2.44
N LEU A 52 4.39 6.05 3.30
CA LEU A 52 5.43 5.31 4.02
C LEU A 52 4.88 4.11 4.80
N SER A 53 3.67 4.20 5.34
CA SER A 53 3.08 3.10 6.12
C SER A 53 2.64 1.89 5.29
N TYR A 54 2.63 1.99 3.95
CA TYR A 54 2.12 0.93 3.06
C TYR A 54 2.73 -0.46 3.30
N PRO A 55 4.06 -0.65 3.39
CA PRO A 55 4.64 -1.98 3.61
C PRO A 55 4.21 -2.59 4.94
N LEU A 56 4.06 -1.76 5.98
CA LEU A 56 3.65 -2.20 7.31
C LEU A 56 2.17 -2.61 7.32
N VAL A 57 1.32 -1.85 6.63
CA VAL A 57 -0.10 -2.19 6.44
C VAL A 57 -0.25 -3.45 5.59
N LEU A 58 0.51 -3.57 4.51
CA LEU A 58 0.52 -4.77 3.67
C LEU A 58 0.88 -5.99 4.51
N LEU A 59 1.98 -5.94 5.28
CA LEU A 59 2.42 -7.04 6.12
C LEU A 59 1.39 -7.43 7.17
N THR A 60 0.87 -6.46 7.93
CA THR A 60 -0.13 -6.72 8.99
C THR A 60 -1.44 -7.27 8.42
N SER A 61 -1.88 -6.76 7.26
CA SER A 61 -3.06 -7.26 6.56
C SER A 61 -2.85 -8.68 6.01
N ALA A 62 -1.66 -8.98 5.48
CA ALA A 62 -1.32 -10.29 4.95
C ALA A 62 -1.34 -11.33 6.08
N LEU A 63 -0.63 -11.05 7.17
CA LEU A 63 -0.59 -11.94 8.34
C LEU A 63 -1.99 -12.12 8.96
N GLY A 64 -2.74 -11.03 9.13
CA GLY A 64 -4.09 -11.07 9.68
C GLY A 64 -5.09 -11.83 8.80
N SER A 65 -5.00 -11.64 7.48
CA SER A 65 -5.89 -12.30 6.50
C SER A 65 -5.65 -13.81 6.45
N TRP A 66 -4.39 -14.26 6.47
CA TRP A 66 -4.04 -15.69 6.57
C TRP A 66 -4.41 -16.28 7.92
N TYR A 67 -4.17 -15.56 9.03
CA TYR A 67 -4.59 -16.01 10.36
C TYR A 67 -6.11 -16.26 10.42
N CYS A 68 -6.92 -15.32 9.91
CA CYS A 68 -8.37 -15.45 9.85
C CYS A 68 -8.82 -16.58 8.90
N TYR A 69 -8.12 -16.78 7.79
CA TYR A 69 -8.36 -17.89 6.86
C TYR A 69 -8.19 -19.25 7.56
N HIS A 70 -7.11 -19.42 8.35
CA HIS A 70 -6.87 -20.64 9.12
C HIS A 70 -7.92 -20.87 10.23
N LYS A 71 -8.51 -19.80 10.76
CA LYS A 71 -9.63 -19.85 11.73
C LYS A 71 -11.01 -20.03 11.08
N LEU A 72 -11.08 -20.27 9.76
CA LEU A 72 -12.32 -20.40 8.98
C LEU A 72 -13.19 -19.11 8.98
N LYS A 73 -12.63 -17.96 9.38
CA LYS A 73 -13.30 -16.65 9.38
C LYS A 73 -13.10 -15.94 8.05
N PHE A 74 -13.71 -16.47 6.98
CA PHE A 74 -13.45 -16.02 5.61
C PHE A 74 -13.85 -14.56 5.36
N LYS A 75 -14.99 -14.09 5.88
CA LYS A 75 -15.42 -12.67 5.73
C LYS A 75 -14.37 -11.70 6.26
N THR A 76 -13.84 -11.96 7.45
CA THR A 76 -12.79 -11.15 8.08
C THR A 76 -11.47 -11.27 7.30
N SER A 77 -11.13 -12.46 6.81
CA SER A 77 -9.93 -12.67 5.99
C SER A 77 -9.97 -11.81 4.71
N TYR A 78 -11.11 -11.76 4.01
CA TYR A 78 -11.28 -10.88 2.84
C TYR A 78 -11.24 -9.39 3.20
N ALA A 79 -11.89 -9.00 4.30
CA ALA A 79 -11.89 -7.61 4.75
C ALA A 79 -10.46 -7.12 5.07
N LEU A 80 -9.68 -7.94 5.78
CA LEU A 80 -8.28 -7.62 6.07
C LEU A 80 -7.44 -7.55 4.79
N ASN A 81 -7.61 -8.51 3.89
CA ASN A 81 -6.90 -8.53 2.62
C ASN A 81 -7.24 -7.33 1.72
N ALA A 82 -8.41 -6.70 1.89
CA ALA A 82 -8.78 -5.51 1.13
C ALA A 82 -8.15 -4.21 1.66
N ILE A 83 -7.61 -4.20 2.89
CA ILE A 83 -7.05 -2.99 3.50
C ILE A 83 -5.95 -2.34 2.65
N PRO A 84 -4.96 -3.08 2.10
CA PRO A 84 -3.91 -2.49 1.27
C PRO A 84 -4.43 -1.78 0.02
N LEU A 85 -5.62 -2.12 -0.49
CA LEU A 85 -6.23 -1.42 -1.64
C LEU A 85 -6.50 0.05 -1.34
N LEU A 86 -6.75 0.40 -0.07
CA LEU A 86 -6.99 1.79 0.33
C LEU A 86 -5.77 2.68 0.08
N TRP A 87 -4.56 2.10 0.01
CA TRP A 87 -3.32 2.83 -0.27
C TRP A 87 -3.06 3.06 -1.75
N VAL A 88 -3.74 2.34 -2.64
CA VAL A 88 -3.62 2.54 -4.09
C VAL A 88 -4.07 3.95 -4.48
N ILE A 89 -5.11 4.48 -3.84
CA ILE A 89 -5.65 5.82 -4.10
C ILE A 89 -4.64 6.92 -3.71
N PRO A 90 -4.14 6.99 -2.45
CA PRO A 90 -3.08 7.92 -2.07
C PRO A 90 -1.83 7.83 -2.94
N MET A 91 -1.37 6.62 -3.27
CA MET A 91 -0.22 6.44 -4.16
C MET A 91 -0.46 7.00 -5.56
N GLY A 92 -1.64 6.74 -6.14
CA GLY A 92 -2.00 7.27 -7.45
C GLY A 92 -2.08 8.80 -7.47
N LEU A 93 -2.72 9.39 -6.46
CA LEU A 93 -2.77 10.85 -6.27
C LEU A 93 -1.38 11.46 -6.13
N PHE A 94 -0.53 10.84 -5.31
CA PHE A 94 0.83 11.32 -5.07
C PHE A 94 1.69 11.26 -6.33
N MET A 95 1.60 10.17 -7.10
CA MET A 95 2.26 10.04 -8.40
C MET A 95 1.83 11.13 -9.40
N ILE A 96 0.53 11.45 -9.45
CA ILE A 96 0.01 12.53 -10.30
C ILE A 96 0.56 13.89 -9.86
N LEU A 97 0.62 14.14 -8.55
CA LEU A 97 1.19 15.38 -8.00
C LEU A 97 2.68 15.50 -8.33
N LEU A 98 3.47 14.45 -8.06
CA LEU A 98 4.89 14.41 -8.40
C LEU A 98 5.14 14.66 -9.89
N TRP A 99 4.36 14.02 -10.77
CA TRP A 99 4.45 14.24 -12.22
C TRP A 99 4.22 15.71 -12.57
N LYS A 100 3.20 16.36 -11.98
CA LYS A 100 2.91 17.78 -12.24
C LYS A 100 4.05 18.70 -11.81
N PHE A 101 4.64 18.45 -10.65
CA PHE A 101 5.76 19.27 -10.15
C PHE A 101 7.04 19.03 -10.97
N GLY A 102 7.35 17.78 -11.34
CA GLY A 102 8.54 17.45 -12.14
C GLY A 102 8.51 17.95 -13.60
N LEU A 103 7.36 18.33 -14.14
CA LEU A 103 7.24 19.00 -15.45
C LEU A 103 7.40 20.53 -15.37
N SER A 104 7.34 21.10 -14.17
CA SER A 104 7.41 22.56 -13.95
C SER A 104 8.82 23.05 -13.61
N SER A 105 9.78 22.14 -13.41
CA SER A 105 11.21 22.39 -13.19
C SER A 105 12.01 22.19 -14.47
#